data_AF-A0A962SWW1-F1
#
_entry.id   AF-A0A962SWW1-F1
#
_cell.length_a   1.000
_cell.length_b   1.000
_cell.length_c   1.000
_cell.angle_alpha   90.00
_cell.angle_beta   90.00
_cell.angle_gamma   90.00
#
_symmetry.space_group_name_H-M   'P 1'
#
loop_
_entity.id
_entity.type
_entity.pdbx_description
1 polymer ?
#
loop_
_entity_poly.entity_id
_entity_poly.type
_entity_poly.pdbx_seq_one_letter_code
_entity_poly.pdbx_strand_id
1 'polypeptide(L)'
;MHEVTWALRGATFQVVPGGTLGVIGANGAGKSTLLKLLAGTMQPTIGTLRVSGRVSAILELGSGFHPEFSGIDNVRMGCAMLGLSAAETRERLPEILAFSELGDAVHRPVKTYSSGMYVRLAFAV
;
A
#
# COMPACT_ATOMS: atom_id res chain seq x y z
N MET A 1 24.90 -17.25 -22.90
CA MET A 1 23.75 -16.51 -23.47
C MET A 1 22.85 -16.12 -22.32
N HIS A 2 22.49 -14.85 -22.18
CA HIS A 2 21.45 -14.44 -21.23
C HIS A 2 20.09 -14.68 -21.89
N GLU A 3 19.31 -15.60 -21.34
CA GLU A 3 17.95 -15.85 -21.82
C GLU A 3 17.01 -14.82 -21.20
N VAL A 4 16.30 -14.05 -22.04
CA VAL A 4 15.38 -13.01 -21.55
C VAL A 4 14.09 -13.67 -21.10
N THR A 5 13.85 -13.67 -19.78
CA THR A 5 12.61 -14.17 -19.19
C THR A 5 11.57 -13.05 -19.11
N TRP A 6 10.38 -13.29 -19.67
CA TRP A 6 9.27 -12.36 -19.59
C TRP A 6 8.42 -12.63 -18.35
N ALA A 7 8.40 -11.69 -17.40
CA ALA A 7 7.49 -11.78 -16.25
C ALA A 7 6.02 -11.56 -16.64
N LEU A 8 5.77 -10.71 -17.65
CA LEU A 8 4.46 -10.48 -18.26
C LEU A 8 4.66 -10.34 -19.77
N ARG A 9 3.80 -10.95 -20.58
CA ARG A 9 3.86 -10.86 -22.04
C ARG A 9 2.46 -10.79 -22.62
N GLY A 10 2.15 -9.70 -23.33
CA GLY A 10 0.87 -9.53 -24.03
C GLY A 10 -0.37 -9.39 -23.14
N ALA A 11 -0.21 -8.98 -21.88
CA ALA A 11 -1.35 -8.74 -20.99
C ALA A 11 -2.12 -7.49 -21.43
N THR A 12 -3.43 -7.59 -21.64
CA THR A 12 -4.31 -6.47 -21.99
C THR A 12 -5.62 -6.61 -21.23
N PHE A 13 -5.98 -5.58 -20.47
CA PHE A 13 -7.24 -5.51 -19.73
C PHE A 13 -7.58 -4.05 -19.43
N GLN A 14 -8.83 -3.80 -19.06
CA GLN A 14 -9.32 -2.52 -18.57
C GLN A 14 -10.17 -2.76 -17.33
N VAL A 15 -9.98 -1.93 -16.30
CA VAL A 15 -10.82 -1.91 -15.10
C VAL A 15 -11.55 -0.58 -15.08
N VAL A 16 -12.88 -0.63 -15.14
CA VAL A 16 -13.73 0.57 -15.07
C VAL A 16 -13.89 1.03 -13.62
N PRO A 17 -14.22 2.31 -13.35
CA PRO A 17 -14.57 2.77 -12.01
C PRO A 17 -15.65 1.90 -11.36
N GLY A 18 -15.46 1.51 -10.10
CA GLY A 18 -16.33 0.57 -9.39
C GLY A 18 -16.13 -0.92 -9.76
N GLY A 19 -15.28 -1.21 -10.75
CA GLY A 19 -14.91 -2.57 -11.12
C GLY A 19 -13.89 -3.18 -10.15
N THR A 20 -13.93 -4.50 -10.03
CA THR A 20 -12.96 -5.29 -9.24
C THR A 20 -12.23 -6.25 -10.17
N LEU A 21 -10.89 -6.30 -10.05
CA LEU A 21 -10.03 -7.23 -10.79
C LEU A 21 -9.39 -8.25 -9.84
N GLY A 22 -9.73 -9.51 -9.99
CA GLY A 22 -9.03 -10.63 -9.33
C GLY A 22 -7.86 -11.12 -10.18
N VAL A 23 -6.65 -11.16 -9.61
CA VAL A 23 -5.45 -11.68 -10.28
C VAL A 23 -5.03 -12.99 -9.63
N ILE A 24 -5.21 -14.11 -10.35
CA ILE A 24 -4.88 -15.46 -9.87
C ILE A 24 -3.88 -16.16 -10.81
N GLY A 25 -3.14 -17.14 -10.28
CA GLY A 25 -2.16 -17.90 -11.06
C GLY A 25 -1.07 -18.50 -10.19
N ALA A 26 -0.27 -19.42 -10.74
CA ALA A 26 0.82 -20.10 -10.04
C ALA A 26 1.92 -19.13 -9.56
N ASN A 27 2.79 -19.61 -8.67
CA ASN A 27 4.01 -18.88 -8.29
C ASN A 27 4.88 -18.66 -9.54
N GLY A 28 5.46 -17.47 -9.68
CA GLY A 28 6.21 -17.08 -10.87
C GLY A 28 5.39 -16.61 -12.08
N ALA A 29 4.04 -16.67 -12.03
CA ALA A 29 3.18 -16.25 -13.14
C ALA A 29 3.12 -14.72 -13.41
N GLY A 30 3.97 -13.91 -12.75
CA GLY A 30 4.02 -12.46 -12.98
C GLY A 30 3.03 -11.61 -12.18
N LYS A 31 2.26 -12.20 -11.25
CA LYS A 31 1.26 -11.47 -10.43
C LYS A 31 1.84 -10.26 -9.70
N SER A 32 2.95 -10.45 -8.97
CA SER A 32 3.61 -9.36 -8.24
C SER A 32 4.17 -8.30 -9.18
N THR A 33 4.66 -8.69 -10.36
CA THR A 33 5.09 -7.75 -11.40
C THR A 33 3.91 -6.91 -11.89
N LEU A 34 2.76 -7.52 -12.14
CA LEU A 34 1.55 -6.81 -12.55
C LEU A 34 1.12 -5.79 -11.50
N LEU A 35 1.11 -6.18 -10.23
CA LEU A 35 0.74 -5.28 -9.15
C LEU A 35 1.73 -4.12 -8.99
N LYS A 36 3.05 -4.35 -9.17
CA LYS A 36 4.06 -3.27 -9.17
C LYS A 36 3.87 -2.29 -10.33
N LEU A 37 3.54 -2.79 -11.52
CA LEU A 37 3.19 -1.94 -12.67
C LEU A 37 1.96 -1.08 -12.37
N LEU A 38 0.90 -1.68 -11.80
CA LEU A 38 -0.32 -0.96 -11.41
C LEU A 38 -0.07 0.06 -10.30
N ALA A 39 0.79 -0.26 -9.33
CA ALA A 39 1.20 0.63 -8.25
C ALA A 39 2.14 1.76 -8.71
N GLY A 40 2.65 1.71 -9.94
CA GLY A 40 3.59 2.70 -10.47
C GLY A 40 5.03 2.54 -9.94
N THR A 41 5.33 1.49 -9.18
CA THR A 41 6.69 1.20 -8.67
C THR A 41 7.58 0.53 -9.72
N MET A 42 7.02 0.16 -10.87
CA MET A 42 7.73 -0.38 -12.03
C MET A 42 7.12 0.18 -13.32
N GLN A 43 7.95 0.41 -14.33
CA GLN A 43 7.50 0.78 -15.67
C GLN A 43 7.45 -0.44 -16.60
N PRO A 44 6.50 -0.50 -17.55
CA PRO A 44 6.44 -1.58 -18.53
C PRO A 44 7.67 -1.53 -19.45
N THR A 45 8.24 -2.69 -19.78
CA THR A 45 9.33 -2.78 -20.78
C THR A 45 8.82 -2.42 -22.18
N ILE A 46 7.59 -2.84 -22.50
CA ILE A 46 6.88 -2.53 -23.75
C ILE A 46 5.39 -2.33 -23.46
N GLY A 47 4.71 -1.56 -24.30
CA GLY A 47 3.28 -1.28 -24.17
C GLY A 47 2.98 -0.02 -23.36
N THR A 48 1.72 0.14 -22.95
CA THR A 48 1.26 1.32 -22.21
C THR A 48 0.40 0.92 -21.02
N LEU A 49 0.50 1.70 -19.95
CA LEU A 49 -0.32 1.59 -18.76
C LEU A 49 -0.80 3.00 -18.41
N ARG A 50 -2.11 3.16 -18.21
CA ARG A 50 -2.74 4.43 -17.83
C ARG A 50 -3.62 4.18 -16.63
N VAL A 51 -3.45 5.02 -15.60
CA VAL A 51 -4.29 5.01 -14.40
C VAL A 51 -4.83 6.42 -14.19
N SER A 52 -6.14 6.54 -14.04
CA SER A 52 -6.82 7.80 -13.74
C SER A 52 -7.19 7.82 -12.26
N GLY A 53 -6.38 8.49 -11.45
CA GLY A 53 -6.57 8.59 -9.99
C GLY A 53 -5.29 8.28 -9.21
N ARG A 54 -5.40 8.20 -7.89
CA ARG A 54 -4.32 7.75 -7.01
C ARG A 54 -4.44 6.23 -6.79
N VAL A 55 -3.33 5.51 -6.88
CA VAL A 55 -3.26 4.09 -6.56
C VAL A 55 -2.65 3.94 -5.16
N SER A 56 -3.42 3.39 -4.24
CA SER A 56 -2.90 2.95 -2.93
C SER A 56 -2.65 1.44 -3.01
N ALA A 57 -1.39 1.03 -3.02
CA ALA A 57 -1.03 -0.38 -3.03
C ALA A 57 -0.96 -0.92 -1.60
N ILE A 58 -1.90 -1.81 -1.25
CA ILE A 58 -1.87 -2.60 0.00
C ILE A 58 -0.56 -3.43 0.16
N LEU A 59 0.20 -3.61 -0.92
CA LEU A 59 1.50 -4.28 -0.88
C LEU A 59 2.54 -3.55 -0.02
N GLU A 60 2.31 -2.28 0.28
CA GLU A 60 3.18 -1.43 1.08
C GLU A 60 2.61 -1.11 2.47
N LEU A 61 1.64 -1.90 2.95
CA LEU A 61 1.08 -1.74 4.30
C LEU A 61 2.20 -1.73 5.36
N GLY A 62 2.40 -0.55 5.96
CA GLY A 62 3.41 -0.31 6.98
C GLY A 62 4.84 -0.15 6.45
N SER A 63 5.08 -0.14 5.13
CA SER A 63 6.43 0.05 4.55
C SER A 63 7.09 1.40 4.93
N GLY A 64 6.29 2.35 5.42
CA GLY A 64 6.74 3.64 5.98
C GLY A 64 6.76 3.71 7.50
N PHE A 65 6.44 2.64 8.23
CA PHE A 65 6.43 2.67 9.69
C PHE A 65 7.84 2.62 10.27
N HIS A 66 8.17 3.63 11.07
CA HIS A 66 9.37 3.68 11.88
C HIS A 66 9.17 2.89 13.19
N PRO A 67 9.94 1.82 13.44
CA PRO A 67 9.70 0.90 14.57
C PRO A 67 9.80 1.56 15.95
N GLU A 68 10.66 2.56 16.09
CA GLU A 68 10.86 3.30 17.34
C GLU A 68 9.76 4.34 17.63
N PHE A 69 8.93 4.67 16.64
CA PHE A 69 7.92 5.71 16.77
C PHE A 69 6.59 5.14 17.24
N SER A 70 5.80 5.98 17.90
CA SER A 70 4.46 5.62 18.34
C SER A 70 3.55 5.30 17.14
N GLY A 71 2.44 4.61 17.37
CA GLY A 71 1.42 4.42 16.34
C GLY A 71 0.90 5.75 15.79
N ILE A 72 0.69 6.76 16.65
CA ILE A 72 0.26 8.10 16.24
C ILE A 72 1.26 8.77 15.30
N ASP A 73 2.55 8.71 15.63
CA ASP A 73 3.57 9.37 14.81
C ASP A 73 3.76 8.66 13.46
N ASN A 74 3.62 7.34 13.46
CA ASN A 74 3.58 6.54 12.24
C ASN A 74 2.37 6.85 11.36
N VAL A 75 1.18 7.06 11.93
CA VAL A 75 0.00 7.53 11.19
C VAL A 75 0.26 8.89 10.56
N ARG A 76 0.82 9.84 11.32
CA ARG A 76 1.15 11.18 10.81
C ARG A 76 2.14 11.13 9.65
N MET A 77 3.20 10.31 9.77
CA MET A 77 4.16 10.10 8.71
C MET A 77 3.51 9.46 7.47
N GLY A 78 2.69 8.43 7.66
CA GLY A 78 1.97 7.77 6.57
C GLY A 78 1.04 8.73 5.82
N CYS A 79 0.23 9.53 6.53
CA CYS A 79 -0.61 10.57 5.92
C CYS A 79 0.21 11.59 5.12
N ALA A 80 1.36 12.04 5.64
CA ALA A 80 2.25 12.94 4.91
C ALA A 80 2.82 12.31 3.63
N MET A 81 3.20 11.03 3.67
CA MET A 81 3.65 10.29 2.49
C MET A 81 2.55 10.13 1.43
N LEU A 82 1.29 10.05 1.86
CA LEU A 82 0.11 10.06 0.99
C LEU A 82 -0.27 11.47 0.48
N GLY A 83 0.49 12.49 0.89
CA GLY A 83 0.33 13.88 0.46
C GLY A 83 -0.76 14.66 1.20
N LEU A 84 -1.16 14.23 2.40
CA LEU A 84 -2.06 15.00 3.26
C LEU A 84 -1.27 16.09 4.00
N SER A 85 -1.88 17.26 4.13
CA SER A 85 -1.36 18.34 4.98
C SER A 85 -1.48 17.98 6.48
N ALA A 86 -0.75 18.71 7.33
CA ALA A 86 -0.87 18.56 8.78
C ALA A 86 -2.28 18.87 9.29
N ALA A 87 -3.00 19.78 8.63
CA ALA A 87 -4.38 20.12 8.98
C ALA A 87 -5.34 18.96 8.67
N GLU A 88 -5.28 18.41 7.46
CA GLU A 88 -6.07 17.25 7.04
C GLU A 88 -5.75 16.02 7.89
N THR A 89 -4.46 15.79 8.17
CA THR A 89 -4.01 14.70 9.04
C THR A 89 -4.61 14.84 10.43
N ARG A 90 -4.57 16.03 11.03
CA ARG A 90 -5.15 16.28 12.37
C ARG A 90 -6.66 16.06 12.40
N GLU A 91 -7.37 16.42 11.33
CA GLU A 91 -8.81 16.20 11.20
C GLU A 91 -9.17 14.71 11.09
N ARG A 92 -8.37 13.94 10.34
CA ARG A 92 -8.59 12.50 10.11
C ARG A 92 -8.03 11.59 11.21
N LEU A 93 -7.06 12.06 11.98
CA LEU A 93 -6.36 11.26 12.99
C LEU A 93 -7.30 10.53 13.96
N PRO A 94 -8.36 11.15 14.54
CA PRO A 94 -9.26 10.44 15.44
C PRO A 94 -9.97 9.25 14.77
N GLU A 95 -10.39 9.41 13.51
CA GLU A 95 -11.07 8.37 12.73
C GLU A 95 -10.12 7.20 12.42
N ILE A 96 -8.89 7.51 12.00
CA ILE A 96 -7.84 6.51 11.74
C ILE A 96 -7.54 5.69 13.01
N LEU A 97 -7.33 6.37 14.13
CA LEU A 97 -7.02 5.68 15.40
C LEU A 97 -8.19 4.83 15.87
N ALA A 98 -9.44 5.31 15.72
CA ALA A 98 -10.63 4.54 16.04
C ALA A 98 -10.76 3.30 15.15
N PHE A 99 -10.58 3.43 13.83
CA PHE A 99 -10.63 2.31 12.88
C PHE A 99 -9.56 1.25 13.14
N SER A 100 -8.38 1.65 13.63
CA SER A 100 -7.34 0.69 14.01
C SER A 100 -7.72 -0.19 15.20
N GLU A 101 -8.69 0.24 16.03
CA GLU A 101 -9.09 -0.28 17.35
C GLU A 101 -7.93 -0.73 18.24
N LEU A 102 -6.87 0.07 18.27
CA LEU A 102 -5.66 -0.19 19.08
C LEU A 102 -5.71 0.39 20.50
N GLY A 103 -6.67 1.26 20.81
CA GLY A 103 -6.77 1.94 22.11
C GLY A 103 -5.45 2.61 22.50
N ASP A 104 -5.04 2.47 23.76
CA ASP A 104 -3.82 3.08 24.29
C ASP A 104 -2.51 2.58 23.64
N ALA A 105 -2.57 1.49 22.85
CA ALA A 105 -1.39 1.00 22.16
C ALA A 105 -0.82 2.01 21.16
N VAL A 106 -1.65 2.93 20.64
CA VAL A 106 -1.24 3.96 19.67
C VAL A 106 -0.15 4.89 20.21
N HIS A 107 0.00 4.99 21.54
CA HIS A 107 1.04 5.80 22.18
C HIS A 107 2.37 5.07 22.36
N ARG A 108 2.42 3.75 22.14
CA ARG A 108 3.62 2.92 22.29
C ARG A 108 4.35 2.74 20.97
N PRO A 109 5.68 2.55 20.99
CA PRO A 109 6.45 2.25 19.78
C PRO A 109 5.90 1.06 19.00
N VAL A 110 5.82 1.17 17.67
CA VAL A 110 5.27 0.13 16.80
C VAL A 110 6.06 -1.17 16.86
N LYS A 111 7.36 -1.15 17.21
CA LYS A 111 8.14 -2.38 17.45
C LYS A 111 7.59 -3.29 18.55
N THR A 112 6.74 -2.74 19.43
CA THR A 112 6.09 -3.50 20.51
C THR A 112 4.78 -4.16 20.08
N TYR A 113 4.33 -3.91 18.83
CA TYR A 113 3.05 -4.39 18.34
C TYR A 113 3.14 -5.86 17.97
N SER A 114 2.05 -6.58 18.20
CA SER A 114 1.86 -7.88 17.54
C SER A 114 1.71 -7.67 16.03
N SER A 115 1.93 -8.72 15.23
CA SER A 115 1.72 -8.67 13.78
C SER A 115 0.30 -8.23 13.41
N GLY A 116 -0.71 -8.63 14.20
CA GLY A 116 -2.10 -8.20 13.99
C GLY A 116 -2.32 -6.72 14.25
N MET A 117 -1.74 -6.17 15.32
CA MET A 117 -1.82 -4.73 15.63
C MET A 117 -1.12 -3.90 14.55
N TYR A 118 0.04 -4.36 14.09
CA TYR A 118 0.78 -3.70 13.01
C TYR A 118 -0.07 -3.61 11.73
N VAL A 119 -0.65 -4.74 11.31
CA VAL A 119 -1.51 -4.80 10.12
C VAL A 119 -2.75 -3.91 10.27
N ARG A 120 -3.41 -3.93 11.43
CA ARG A 120 -4.58 -3.08 11.70
C ARG A 120 -4.26 -1.59 11.61
N LEU A 121 -3.14 -1.15 12.18
CA LEU A 121 -2.72 0.26 12.05
C LEU A 121 -2.35 0.60 10.62
N ALA A 122 -1.61 -0.28 9.92
CA ALA A 122 -1.24 -0.07 8.53
C ALA A 122 -2.45 0.05 7.61
N PHE A 123 -3.52 -0.71 7.87
CA PHE A 123 -4.77 -0.63 7.11
C PHE A 123 -5.62 0.60 7.42
N ALA A 124 -5.44 1.20 8.61
CA ALA A 124 -6.20 2.36 9.04
C ALA A 124 -5.70 3.67 8.42
N VAL A 125 -4.44 3.71 7.98
CA VAL A 125 -3.76 4.84 7.36
C VAL A 125 -3.98 4.85 5.85
#